data_AF-A0A9D8ZQK2-F1
#
_entry.id   AF-A0A9D8ZQK2-F1
#
_cell.length_a   1.000
_cell.length_b   1.000
_cell.length_c   1.000
_cell.angle_alpha   90.00
_cell.angle_beta   90.00
_cell.angle_gamma   90.00
#
_symmetry.space_group_name_H-M   'P 1'
#
loop_
_entity.id
_entity.type
_entity.pdbx_description
1 polymer ?
#
loop_
_entity_poly.entity_id
_entity_poly.type
_entity_poly.pdbx_seq_one_letter_code
_entity_poly.pdbx_strand_id
1 'polypeptide(L)'
;MAKTKAAYKQYWNELREKWIAFDPIGVMDDPDWPRDEYDTYVGQTLNLLAQGAALERHVRHLEQVIEGMGIELDRRKLELQAAEFIAWCEKRSDAGEV
;
A
#
# COMPACT_ATOMS: atom_id res chain seq x y z
N MET A 1 -8.14 -16.49 -4.94
CA MET A 1 -9.55 -16.23 -4.60
C MET A 1 -10.04 -15.01 -5.35
N ALA A 2 -11.12 -15.12 -6.12
CA ALA A 2 -11.71 -13.95 -6.78
C ALA A 2 -12.58 -13.21 -5.75
N LYS A 3 -12.08 -12.08 -5.24
CA LYS A 3 -12.83 -11.19 -4.34
C LYS A 3 -14.00 -10.56 -5.12
N THR A 4 -15.15 -10.36 -4.46
CA THR A 4 -16.27 -9.64 -5.09
C THR A 4 -15.84 -8.21 -5.46
N LYS A 5 -16.52 -7.59 -6.44
CA LYS A 5 -16.25 -6.19 -6.83
C LYS A 5 -16.38 -5.22 -5.64
N ALA A 6 -17.31 -5.51 -4.72
CA ALA A 6 -17.53 -4.73 -3.50
C ALA A 6 -16.36 -4.87 -2.52
N ALA A 7 -15.92 -6.11 -2.24
CA ALA A 7 -14.77 -6.36 -1.38
C ALA A 7 -13.48 -5.76 -1.95
N TYR A 8 -13.28 -5.85 -3.28
CA TYR A 8 -12.15 -5.22 -3.95
C TYR A 8 -12.15 -3.69 -3.76
N LYS A 9 -13.30 -3.03 -3.98
CA LYS A 9 -13.44 -1.59 -3.78
C LYS A 9 -13.16 -1.18 -2.33
N GLN A 10 -13.66 -1.95 -1.37
CA GLN A 10 -13.41 -1.69 0.04
C GLN A 10 -11.90 -1.80 0.36
N TYR A 11 -11.25 -2.86 -0.08
CA TYR A 11 -9.82 -3.09 0.20
C TYR A 11 -8.94 -2.04 -0.49
N TRP A 12 -9.33 -1.63 -1.69
CA TRP A 12 -8.66 -0.54 -2.39
C TRP A 12 -8.76 0.77 -1.62
N ASN A 13 -9.96 1.17 -1.18
CA ASN A 13 -10.16 2.39 -0.39
C ASN A 13 -9.36 2.36 0.92
N GLU A 14 -9.40 1.25 1.64
CA GLU A 14 -8.69 1.12 2.91
C GLU A 14 -7.16 1.12 2.73
N LEU A 15 -6.65 0.50 1.66
CA LEU A 15 -5.22 0.55 1.34
C LEU A 15 -4.79 1.93 0.87
N ARG A 16 -5.66 2.67 0.17
CA ARG A 16 -5.44 4.07 -0.19
C ARG A 16 -5.24 4.94 1.05
N GLU A 17 -6.09 4.80 2.07
CA GLU A 17 -5.92 5.54 3.32
C GLU A 17 -4.58 5.23 4.01
N LYS A 18 -4.07 4.01 3.86
CA LYS A 18 -2.74 3.66 4.37
C LYS A 18 -1.61 4.29 3.58
N TRP A 19 -1.73 4.39 2.26
CA TRP A 19 -0.79 5.13 1.43
C TRP A 19 -0.78 6.62 1.78
N ILE A 20 -1.95 7.20 2.00
CA ILE A 20 -2.09 8.58 2.48
C ILE A 20 -1.44 8.77 3.85
N ALA A 21 -1.57 7.81 4.77
CA ALA A 21 -0.92 7.88 6.08
C ALA A 21 0.61 7.68 6.03
N PHE A 22 1.10 6.88 5.07
CA PHE A 22 2.54 6.66 4.86
C PHE A 22 3.22 7.92 4.32
N ASP A 23 2.52 8.65 3.44
CA ASP A 23 2.89 9.95 2.87
C ASP A 23 4.40 10.11 2.59
N PRO A 24 4.97 9.33 1.67
CA PRO A 24 6.41 9.33 1.46
C PRO A 24 6.97 10.69 1.03
N ILE A 25 6.19 11.48 0.30
CA ILE A 25 6.60 12.81 -0.17
C ILE A 25 6.33 13.89 0.90
N GLY A 26 5.40 13.65 1.82
CA GLY A 26 5.05 14.61 2.88
C GLY A 26 4.07 15.71 2.42
N VAL A 27 3.17 15.39 1.49
CA VAL A 27 2.25 16.36 0.87
C VAL A 27 0.85 16.32 1.47
N MET A 28 0.54 15.34 2.33
CA MET A 28 -0.81 15.16 2.85
C MET A 28 -1.19 16.16 3.94
N ASP A 29 -0.23 16.92 4.47
CA ASP A 29 -0.51 18.04 5.38
C ASP A 29 -1.01 19.31 4.65
N ASP A 30 -0.79 19.41 3.33
CA ASP A 30 -1.29 20.53 2.52
C ASP A 30 -2.77 20.30 2.16
N PRO A 31 -3.72 21.13 2.61
CA PRO A 31 -5.15 20.97 2.32
C PRO A 31 -5.48 21.02 0.83
N ASP A 32 -4.72 21.79 0.04
CA ASP A 32 -4.95 22.04 -1.37
C ASP A 32 -4.29 20.98 -2.28
N TRP A 33 -3.44 20.11 -1.71
CA TRP A 33 -2.81 19.04 -2.47
C TRP A 33 -3.82 17.95 -2.88
N PRO A 34 -3.75 17.43 -4.12
CA PRO A 34 -4.61 16.34 -4.57
C PRO A 34 -4.48 15.09 -3.69
N ARG A 35 -5.61 14.57 -3.21
CA ARG A 35 -5.64 13.38 -2.33
C ARG A 35 -5.40 12.07 -3.06
N ASP A 36 -5.38 12.10 -4.39
CA ASP A 36 -5.17 10.97 -5.28
C ASP A 36 -3.69 10.77 -5.66
N GLU A 37 -2.76 11.55 -5.11
CA GLU A 37 -1.31 11.47 -5.35
C GLU A 37 -0.79 10.02 -5.39
N TYR A 38 -1.27 9.18 -4.47
CA TYR A 38 -0.79 7.80 -4.30
C TYR A 38 -1.66 6.72 -4.97
N ASP A 39 -2.77 7.08 -5.62
CA ASP A 39 -3.78 6.14 -6.12
C ASP A 39 -3.20 5.12 -7.12
N THR A 40 -2.21 5.53 -7.92
CA THR A 40 -1.54 4.68 -8.91
C THR A 40 -0.80 3.50 -8.27
N TYR A 41 -0.30 3.65 -7.03
CA TYR A 41 0.46 2.61 -6.33
C TYR A 41 -0.43 1.66 -5.54
N VAL A 42 -1.65 2.10 -5.16
CA VAL A 42 -2.61 1.31 -4.40
C VAL A 42 -2.96 0.01 -5.15
N GLY A 43 -3.25 0.09 -6.44
CA GLY A 43 -3.61 -1.09 -7.24
C GLY A 43 -2.47 -2.10 -7.37
N GLN A 44 -1.24 -1.61 -7.57
CA GLN A 44 -0.03 -2.45 -7.68
C GLN A 44 0.28 -3.15 -6.35
N THR A 45 0.21 -2.40 -5.25
CA THR A 45 0.40 -2.93 -3.90
C THR A 45 -0.65 -3.98 -3.57
N LEU A 46 -1.93 -3.72 -3.87
CA LEU A 46 -3.02 -4.65 -3.61
C LEU A 46 -2.84 -5.97 -4.38
N ASN A 47 -2.37 -5.90 -5.63
CA ASN A 47 -2.08 -7.10 -6.43
C ASN A 47 -0.93 -7.92 -5.85
N LEU A 48 0.12 -7.28 -5.32
CA LEU A 48 1.22 -7.98 -4.64
C LEU A 48 0.73 -8.65 -3.35
N LEU A 49 -0.08 -7.96 -2.56
CA LEU A 49 -0.64 -8.50 -1.32
C LEU A 49 -1.56 -9.70 -1.60
N ALA A 50 -2.38 -9.62 -2.64
CA ALA A 50 -3.27 -10.70 -3.05
C ALA A 50 -2.52 -11.96 -3.53
N GLN A 51 -1.27 -11.82 -3.97
CA GLN A 51 -0.40 -12.94 -4.36
C GLN A 51 0.30 -13.60 -3.16
N GLY A 52 0.19 -13.03 -1.95
CA GLY A 52 0.94 -13.51 -0.79
C GLY A 52 2.44 -13.40 -1.00
N ALA A 53 2.90 -12.34 -1.67
CA ALA A 53 4.31 -12.15 -1.95
C ALA A 53 5.13 -11.99 -0.65
N ALA A 54 6.38 -12.47 -0.67
CA ALA A 54 7.28 -12.32 0.47
C ALA A 54 7.60 -10.84 0.76
N LEU A 55 7.88 -10.50 2.03
CA LEU A 55 8.21 -9.15 2.50
C LEU A 55 9.20 -8.42 1.58
N GLU A 56 10.30 -9.07 1.23
CA GLU A 56 11.34 -8.48 0.37
C GLU A 56 10.81 -8.03 -1.01
N ARG A 57 9.80 -8.70 -1.57
CA ARG A 57 9.18 -8.29 -2.83
C ARG A 57 8.32 -7.03 -2.65
N HIS A 58 7.69 -6.86 -1.50
CA HIS A 58 6.99 -5.63 -1.15
C HIS A 58 7.97 -4.48 -0.91
N VAL A 59 9.07 -4.73 -0.19
CA VAL A 59 10.13 -3.72 0.02
C VAL A 59 10.68 -3.25 -1.31
N ARG A 60 11.07 -4.16 -2.21
CA ARG A 60 11.55 -3.79 -3.55
C ARG A 60 10.54 -2.99 -4.37
N HIS A 61 9.25 -3.29 -4.23
CA HIS A 61 8.21 -2.50 -4.88
C HIS A 61 8.18 -1.07 -4.32
N LEU A 62 8.21 -0.90 -3.00
CA LEU A 62 8.26 0.42 -2.38
C LEU A 62 9.54 1.16 -2.76
N GLU A 63 10.70 0.50 -2.81
CA GLU A 63 11.97 1.10 -3.27
C GLU A 63 11.82 1.70 -4.66
N GLN A 64 11.26 0.95 -5.61
CA GLN A 64 11.02 1.45 -6.98
C GLN A 64 10.07 2.66 -7.03
N VAL A 65 9.03 2.66 -6.20
CA VAL A 65 8.10 3.78 -6.10
C VAL A 65 8.81 5.03 -5.59
N ILE A 66 9.59 4.88 -4.51
CA ILE A 66 10.30 5.97 -3.84
C ILE A 66 11.43 6.52 -4.72
N GLU A 67 12.17 5.65 -5.40
CA GLU A 67 13.15 6.04 -6.43
C GLU A 67 12.48 6.85 -7.55
N GLY A 68 11.30 6.42 -8.01
CA GLY A 68 10.53 7.12 -9.03
C GLY A 68 10.03 8.50 -8.60
N MET A 69 9.90 8.75 -7.30
CA MET A 69 9.56 10.06 -6.73
C MET A 69 10.79 10.98 -6.57
N GLY A 70 12.00 10.45 -6.72
CA GLY A 70 13.24 11.22 -6.60
C GLY A 70 13.58 11.64 -5.17
N ILE A 71 13.05 10.94 -4.16
CA ILE A 71 13.31 11.22 -2.74
C ILE A 71 14.30 10.19 -2.14
N GLU A 72 14.87 10.52 -0.98
CA GLU A 72 15.83 9.63 -0.31
C GLU A 72 15.17 8.34 0.20
N LEU A 73 15.84 7.22 -0.06
CA LEU A 73 15.42 5.89 0.39
C LEU A 73 15.79 5.66 1.86
N ASP A 74 14.78 5.46 2.70
CA ASP A 74 14.96 4.85 4.03
C ASP A 74 14.44 3.41 4.00
N ARG A 75 15.34 2.46 3.70
CA ARG A 75 14.98 1.04 3.61
C ARG A 75 14.30 0.51 4.87
N ARG A 76 14.70 0.97 6.05
CA ARG A 76 14.08 0.52 7.31
C ARG A 76 12.63 1.00 7.39
N LYS A 77 12.35 2.24 6.99
CA LYS A 77 10.97 2.76 6.89
C LYS A 77 10.15 1.92 5.90
N LEU A 78 10.73 1.53 4.77
CA LEU A 78 10.06 0.70 3.76
C LEU A 78 9.78 -0.72 4.25
N GLU A 79 10.70 -1.34 4.98
CA GLU A 79 10.50 -2.65 5.61
C GLU A 79 9.35 -2.63 6.62
N LEU A 80 9.29 -1.60 7.47
CA LEU A 80 8.19 -1.41 8.42
C LEU A 80 6.85 -1.21 7.69
N GLN A 81 6.83 -0.37 6.66
CA GLN A 81 5.61 -0.09 5.90
C GLN A 81 5.11 -1.32 5.14
N ALA A 82 6.02 -2.08 4.52
CA ALA A 82 5.70 -3.32 3.84
C ALA A 82 5.11 -4.37 4.81
N ALA A 83 5.71 -4.52 6.00
CA ALA A 83 5.20 -5.40 7.04
C ALA A 83 3.81 -4.97 7.51
N GLU A 84 3.55 -3.66 7.63
CA GLU A 84 2.23 -3.15 7.99
C GLU A 84 1.16 -3.47 6.94
N PHE A 85 1.49 -3.31 5.65
CA PHE A 85 0.59 -3.67 4.54
C PHE A 85 0.28 -5.17 4.51
N ILE A 86 1.28 -6.01 4.75
CA ILE A 86 1.10 -7.47 4.82
C ILE A 86 0.19 -7.83 5.99
N ALA A 87 0.50 -7.35 7.20
CA ALA A 87 -0.30 -7.63 8.40
C ALA A 87 -1.75 -7.12 8.25
N TRP A 88 -1.96 -5.98 7.59
CA TRP A 88 -3.28 -5.46 7.25
C TRP A 88 -4.06 -6.39 6.31
N CYS A 89 -3.37 -6.99 5.33
CA CYS A 89 -3.98 -7.93 4.39
C CYS A 89 -4.30 -9.27 5.06
N GLU A 90 -3.38 -9.80 5.88
CA GLU A 90 -3.57 -11.06 6.62
C GLU A 90 -4.75 -10.99 7.58
N LYS A 91 -4.87 -9.92 8.37
CA LYS A 91 -6.02 -9.69 9.25
C LYS A 91 -7.37 -9.73 8.52
N ARG A 92 -7.41 -9.39 7.22
CA ARG A 92 -8.63 -9.46 6.41
C ARG A 92 -8.85 -10.82 5.77
N SER A 93 -7.78 -11.55 5.48
CA SER A 93 -7.89 -12.95 5.07
C SER A 93 -8.41 -13.81 6.23
N ASP A 94 -8.00 -13.52 7.47
CA ASP A 94 -8.42 -14.24 8.67
C ASP A 94 -9.79 -13.81 9.22
N ALA A 95 -10.24 -12.58 8.92
CA ALA A 95 -11.53 -12.07 9.36
C ALA A 95 -12.75 -12.62 8.56
N GLY A 96 -12.53 -13.49 7.58
CA GLY A 96 -13.56 -14.35 6.98
C GLY A 96 -14.59 -13.65 6.09
N GLU A 97 -14.43 -13.79 4.78
CA GLU A 97 -15.47 -14.47 4.00
C GLU A 97 -15.02 -15.93 3.90
N VAL A 98 -15.58 -16.78 4.77
CA VAL A 98 -15.81 -18.20 4.50
C VAL A 98 -17.17 -18.36 3.85
#